data_AF-A0A8T6SCT4-F1
#
_entry.id   AF-A0A8T6SCT4-F1
#
_cell.length_a   1.000
_cell.length_b   1.000
_cell.length_c   1.000
_cell.angle_alpha   90.00
_cell.angle_beta   90.00
_cell.angle_gamma   90.00
#
_symmetry.space_group_name_H-M   'P 1'
#
loop_
_entity.id
_entity.type
_entity.pdbx_description
1 polymer ?
#
loop_
_entity_poly.entity_id
_entity_poly.type
_entity_poly.pdbx_seq_one_letter_code
_entity_poly.pdbx_strand_id
1 'polypeptide(L)' 'MLRFEFLEPFKLTQQQLAGAIGITRVRINEIILGKRSITPDTAFRLAKFFDTTPEFWLRL' A
#
# COMPACT_ATOMS: atom_id res chain seq x y z
N MET A 1 8.24 -4.83 -2.50
CA MET A 1 8.51 -3.59 -1.74
C MET A 1 7.50 -3.36 -0.61
N LEU A 2 6.21 -3.12 -0.88
CA LEU A 2 5.19 -2.74 0.13
C LEU A 2 5.16 -3.61 1.41
N ARG A 3 5.30 -4.94 1.29
CA ARG A 3 5.34 -5.82 2.46
C ARG A 3 6.59 -5.63 3.32
N PHE A 4 7.77 -5.79 2.73
CA PHE A 4 9.04 -5.85 3.45
C PHE A 4 9.54 -4.47 3.90
N GLU A 5 9.24 -3.42 3.15
CA GLU A 5 9.74 -2.06 3.45
C GLU A 5 8.78 -1.23 4.28
N PHE A 6 7.49 -1.58 4.31
CA PHE A 6 6.47 -0.79 4.99
C PHE A 6 5.65 -1.62 5.98
N LEU A 7 5.07 -2.76 5.60
CA LEU A 7 4.25 -3.51 6.54
C LEU A 7 5.06 -4.13 7.70
N GLU A 8 6.18 -4.77 7.39
CA GLU A 8 6.99 -5.46 8.41
C GLU A 8 7.69 -4.49 9.38
N PRO A 9 8.36 -3.40 8.93
CA PRO A 9 8.99 -2.44 9.84
C PRO A 9 8.00 -1.71 10.74
N PHE A 10 6.81 -1.40 10.22
CA PHE A 10 5.74 -0.75 11.00
C PHE A 10 4.88 -1.75 11.79
N LYS A 11 5.17 -3.07 11.72
CA LYS A 11 4.39 -4.14 12.34
C LYS A 11 2.89 -4.08 12.01
N LEU A 12 2.57 -3.70 10.77
CA LEU A 12 1.22 -3.57 10.27
C LEU A 12 0.77 -4.83 9.53
N THR A 13 -0.43 -5.28 9.83
CA THR A 13 -1.11 -6.30 9.03
C THR A 13 -1.71 -5.67 7.77
N GLN A 14 -1.90 -6.47 6.72
CA GLN A 14 -2.62 -6.02 5.51
C GLN A 14 -4.03 -5.50 5.82
N GLN A 15 -4.69 -6.06 6.84
CA GLN A 15 -6.03 -5.63 7.26
C GLN A 15 -6.00 -4.24 7.92
N GLN A 16 -5.02 -3.98 8.79
CA GLN A 16 -4.84 -2.66 9.40
C GLN A 16 -4.56 -1.60 8.34
N LEU A 17 -3.65 -1.87 7.40
CA LEU A 17 -3.37 -0.95 6.30
C LEU A 17 -4.62 -0.70 5.44
N ALA A 18 -5.30 -1.77 5.04
CA ALA A 18 -6.52 -1.70 4.23
C ALA A 18 -7.60 -0.84 4.90
N GLY A 19 -7.83 -1.04 6.20
CA GLY A 19 -8.76 -0.24 6.99
C GLY A 19 -8.33 1.22 7.09
N ALA A 20 -7.04 1.48 7.34
CA ALA A 20 -6.51 2.83 7.49
C ALA A 20 -6.61 3.67 6.20
N ILE A 21 -6.41 3.03 5.03
CA ILE A 21 -6.45 3.73 3.74
C ILE A 21 -7.79 3.59 3.00
N GLY A 22 -8.76 2.90 3.60
CA GLY A 22 -10.12 2.75 3.07
C GLY A 22 -10.21 1.92 1.79
N ILE A 23 -9.42 0.85 1.68
CA ILE A 23 -9.53 -0.12 0.57
C ILE A 23 -9.68 -1.55 1.10
N THR A 24 -9.96 -2.51 0.22
CA THR A 24 -10.12 -3.91 0.66
C THR A 24 -8.77 -4.56 0.96
N ARG A 25 -8.74 -5.48 1.94
CA ARG A 25 -7.55 -6.33 2.22
C ARG A 25 -7.12 -7.11 0.98
N VAL A 26 -8.08 -7.57 0.16
CA VAL A 26 -7.81 -8.27 -1.10
C VAL A 26 -7.00 -7.40 -2.05
N ARG A 27 -7.35 -6.11 -2.22
CA ARG A 27 -6.60 -5.17 -3.07
C ARG A 27 -5.16 -5.01 -2.59
N ILE A 28 -4.93 -4.88 -1.28
CA ILE A 28 -3.57 -4.86 -0.70
C ILE A 28 -2.81 -6.16 -1.00
N ASN A 29 -3.46 -7.31 -0.82
CA ASN A 29 -2.86 -8.60 -1.09
C ASN A 29 -2.47 -8.76 -2.58
N GLU A 30 -3.34 -8.35 -3.50
CA GLU A 30 -3.05 -8.37 -4.94
C GLU A 30 -1.86 -7.48 -5.31
N ILE A 31 -1.75 -6.29 -4.70
CA ILE A 31 -0.61 -5.39 -4.88
C ILE A 31 0.68 -6.05 -4.36
N ILE A 32 0.64 -6.66 -3.17
CA ILE A 32 1.81 -7.35 -2.59
C ILE A 32 2.26 -8.52 -3.46
N LEU A 33 1.32 -9.25 -4.06
CA LEU A 33 1.59 -10.37 -4.95
C LEU A 33 1.95 -9.93 -6.39
N GLY A 34 1.95 -8.63 -6.69
CA GLY A 34 2.21 -8.11 -8.03
C GLY A 34 1.11 -8.44 -9.05
N LYS A 35 -0.05 -8.91 -8.61
CA LYS A 35 -1.21 -9.22 -9.47
C LYS A 35 -1.98 -7.97 -9.88
N ARG A 36 -1.74 -6.86 -9.19
CA ARG A 36 -2.41 -5.58 -9.44
C ARG A 36 -1.42 -4.43 -9.29
N SER A 37 -1.36 -3.59 -10.32
CA SER A 37 -0.59 -2.35 -10.29
C SER A 37 -1.23 -1.31 -9.35
N ILE A 38 -0.40 -0.42 -8.82
CA ILE A 38 -0.84 0.67 -7.96
C ILE A 38 -1.45 1.77 -8.84
N THR A 39 -2.74 2.05 -8.64
CA THR A 39 -3.44 3.17 -9.29
C THR A 39 -3.12 4.51 -8.63
N PRO A 40 -3.28 5.66 -9.30
CA PRO A 40 -3.08 6.98 -8.70
C PRO A 40 -3.83 7.20 -7.38
N ASP A 41 -5.10 6.78 -7.28
CA ASP A 41 -5.87 6.83 -6.02
C ASP A 41 -5.19 6.05 -4.89
N THR A 42 -4.77 4.80 -5.14
CA THR A 42 -4.02 4.01 -4.15
C THR A 42 -2.70 4.69 -3.78
N ALA A 43 -1.98 5.24 -4.76
CA ALA A 43 -0.71 5.91 -4.54
C ALA A 43 -0.87 7.13 -3.63
N PHE A 44 -1.87 7.98 -3.84
CA PHE A 44 -2.18 9.10 -2.95
C PHE A 44 -2.51 8.64 -1.53
N ARG A 45 -3.28 7.55 -1.40
CA ARG A 45 -3.66 7.00 -0.10
C ARG A 45 -2.46 6.42 0.67
N LEU A 46 -1.61 5.66 -0.01
CA LEU A 46 -0.38 5.09 0.55
C LEU A 46 0.61 6.20 0.93
N ALA A 47 0.79 7.19 0.05
CA ALA A 47 1.63 8.36 0.29
C ALA A 47 1.21 9.11 1.55
N LYS A 48 -0.08 9.38 1.71
CA LYS A 48 -0.61 10.04 2.92
C LYS A 48 -0.41 9.21 4.19
N PHE A 49 -0.52 7.88 4.09
CA PHE A 49 -0.41 7.00 5.27
C PHE A 49 1.04 6.78 5.71
N PHE A 50 1.97 6.63 4.76
CA PHE A 50 3.38 6.33 5.03
C PHE A 50 4.29 7.57 5.01
N ASP A 51 3.71 8.77 4.85
CA ASP A 51 4.44 10.03 4.71
C ASP A 51 5.48 9.99 3.58
N THR A 52 5.03 9.55 2.40
CA THR A 52 5.84 9.48 1.18
C THR A 52 5.17 10.23 0.03
N THR A 53 5.70 10.12 -1.20
CA THR A 53 5.08 10.74 -2.38
C THR A 53 4.26 9.73 -3.20
N PRO A 54 3.17 10.15 -3.89
CA PRO A 54 2.42 9.28 -4.79
C PRO A 54 3.26 8.76 -5.96
N GLU A 55 4.20 9.56 -6.47
CA GLU A 55 5.06 9.18 -7.60
C GLU A 55 5.97 8.00 -7.25
N PHE A 56 6.39 7.89 -5.99
CA PHE A 56 7.14 6.72 -5.50
C PHE A 56 6.32 5.44 -5.70
N TRP A 57 5.04 5.46 -5.34
CA TRP A 57 4.15 4.32 -5.44
C TRP A 57 3.72 3.98 -6.87
N LEU A 58 3.72 4.95 -7.79
CA LEU A 58 3.39 4.73 -9.19
C LEU A 58 4.56 4.14 -10.00
N ARG A 59 5.78 4.20 -9.48
CA ARG A 59 6.99 3.64 -10.10
C ARG A 59 7.28 2.20 -9.65
N LEU A 60 6.33 1.58 -8.95
CA LEU A 60 6.45 0.29 -8.27
C LEU A 60 5.71 -0.85 -8.96
#